data_AF-A0A7V1AQF6-F1
#
_entry.id   AF-A0A7V1AQF6-F1
#
_cell.length_a   1.000
_cell.length_b   1.000
_cell.length_c   1.000
_cell.angle_alpha   90.00
_cell.angle_beta   90.00
_cell.angle_gamma   90.00
#
_symmetry.space_group_name_H-M   'P 1'
#
loop_
_entity.id
_entity.type
_entity.pdbx_description
1 polymer ?
#
loop_
_entity_poly.entity_id
_entity_poly.type
_entity_poly.pdbx_seq_one_letter_code
_entity_poly.pdbx_strand_id
1 'polypeptide(L)' 'SIGNLIGSDIFNIAGVLGLAAFLHPLQTNKAITLNLWLMFGMIALLLFFMRTRWKLSRWEGAVLILFGLMRWLININ' A
#
# COMPACT_ATOMS: atom_id res chain seq x y z
N SER A 1 3.03 8.17 -13.71
CA SER A 1 3.46 6.83 -14.16
C SER A 1 3.13 5.79 -13.09
N ILE A 2 2.57 4.64 -13.45
CA ILE A 2 2.21 3.59 -12.48
C ILE A 2 3.45 3.06 -11.75
N GLY A 3 4.57 2.89 -12.45
CA GLY A 3 5.84 2.49 -11.83
C GLY A 3 6.36 3.48 -10.79
N ASN A 4 6.07 4.78 -10.95
CA ASN A 4 6.43 5.78 -9.95
C ASN A 4 5.57 5.65 -8.69
N LEU A 5 4.27 5.41 -8.86
CA LEU A 5 3.33 5.20 -7.74
C LEU A 5 3.76 4.00 -6.89
N ILE A 6 4.00 2.86 -7.53
CA ILE A 6 4.44 1.63 -6.85
C ILE A 6 5.82 1.82 -6.23
N GLY A 7 6.75 2.40 -6.99
CA GLY A 7 8.12 2.62 -6.55
C GLY A 7 8.20 3.53 -5.34
N SER A 8 7.44 4.63 -5.31
CA SER A 8 7.41 5.54 -4.16
C SER A 8 6.82 4.89 -2.91
N ASP A 9 5.78 4.07 -3.03
CA ASP A 9 5.19 3.39 -1.87
C ASP A 9 6.11 2.30 -1.30
N ILE A 10 6.76 1.51 -2.18
CA ILE A 10 7.75 0.52 -1.76
C ILE A 10 8.95 1.21 -1.12
N PHE A 11 9.46 2.29 -1.71
CA PHE A 11 10.59 3.05 -1.16
C PHE A 11 10.24 3.71 0.18
N ASN A 12 9.02 4.23 0.35
CA ASN A 12 8.61 4.81 1.62
C ASN A 12 8.52 3.77 2.74
N ILE A 13 8.04 2.55 2.46
CA ILE A 13 7.95 1.50 3.48
C ILE A 13 9.34 0.88 3.74
N ALA A 14 10.03 0.43 2.70
CA ALA A 14 11.29 -0.29 2.86
C ALA A 14 12.46 0.65 3.17
N GLY A 15 12.54 1.78 2.47
CA GLY A 15 13.59 2.78 2.62
C GLY A 15 13.35 3.67 3.83
N VAL A 16 12.33 4.53 3.78
CA VAL A 16 12.11 5.55 4.82
C VAL A 16 11.70 4.90 6.15
N LEU A 17 10.64 4.09 6.15
CA LEU A 17 10.12 3.47 7.37
C LEU A 17 11.08 2.42 7.93
N GLY A 18 11.71 1.62 7.07
CA GLY A 18 12.70 0.62 7.45
C GLY A 18 13.94 1.24 8.08
N LEU A 19 14.49 2.31 7.47
CA LEU A 19 15.61 3.04 8.04
C LEU A 19 15.23 3.72 9.36
N ALA A 20 14.03 4.33 9.43
CA ALA A 20 13.54 4.94 10.67
C ALA A 20 13.41 3.91 11.79
N ALA A 21 12.87 2.71 11.52
CA ALA A 21 12.75 1.63 12.48
C ALA A 21 14.11 1.04 12.92
N PHE A 22 15.09 1.05 12.02
CA PHE A 22 16.46 0.61 12.32
C PHE A 22 17.18 1.59 13.26
N LEU A 23 17.06 2.89 13.00
CA LEU A 23 17.70 3.93 13.81
C LEU A 23 16.98 4.15 15.15
N HIS A 24 15.66 4.05 15.17
CA HIS A 24 14.85 4.26 16.36
C HIS A 24 13.68 3.25 16.36
N PRO A 25 13.65 2.27 17.29
CA PRO A 25 12.61 1.27 17.33
C PRO A 25 11.23 1.91 17.40
N LEU A 26 10.45 1.77 16.33
CA LEU A 26 9.10 2.32 16.25
C LEU A 26 8.18 1.47 17.14
N GLN A 27 7.53 2.11 18.11
CA GLN A 27 6.48 1.45 18.89
C GLN A 27 5.28 1.22 17.97
N THR A 28 5.05 -0.04 17.59
CA THR A 28 3.92 -0.42 16.76
C THR A 28 2.72 -0.73 17.63
N ASN A 29 1.60 -0.03 17.37
CA ASN A 29 0.30 -0.42 17.88
C ASN A 29 -0.41 -1.29 16.82
N LYS A 30 -1.37 -2.12 17.24
CA LYS A 30 -2.23 -2.94 16.36
C LYS A 30 -2.81 -2.14 15.19
N ALA A 31 -3.19 -0.89 15.42
CA ALA A 31 -3.69 0.01 14.37
C ALA A 31 -2.62 0.32 13.29
N ILE A 32 -1.37 0.57 13.67
CA ILE A 32 -0.27 0.86 12.74
C ILE A 32 0.07 -0.40 11.95
N THR A 33 0.16 -1.55 12.63
CA THR A 33 0.44 -2.84 11.99
C THR A 33 -0.65 -3.21 10.98
N LEU A 34 -1.93 -2.99 11.32
CA LEU A 34 -3.05 -3.19 10.39
C LEU A 34 -2.95 -2.27 9.16
N ASN A 35 -2.64 -0.99 9.36
CA ASN A 35 -2.48 -0.05 8.25
C ASN A 35 -1.34 -0.45 7.31
N LEU A 36 -0.21 -0.95 7.84
CA LEU A 36 0.89 -1.47 7.05
C LEU A 36 0.48 -2.70 6.23
N TRP A 37 -0.22 -3.65 6.84
CA TRP A 37 -0.74 -4.83 6.13
C TRP A 37 -1.73 -4.46 5.02
N LEU A 38 -2.61 -3.48 5.26
CA LEU A 38 -3.55 -2.98 4.25
C LEU A 38 -2.81 -2.31 3.09
N MET A 39 -1.76 -1.52 3.35
CA MET A 39 -0.93 -0.94 2.28
C MET A 39 -0.21 -2.01 1.47
N PHE A 40 0.37 -3.03 2.12
CA PHE A 40 0.98 -4.17 1.43
C PHE A 40 -0.03 -4.92 0.56
N GLY A 41 -1.24 -5.16 1.08
CA GLY A 41 -2.33 -5.79 0.33
C GLY A 41 -2.72 -4.99 -0.93
N MET A 42 -2.75 -3.65 -0.82
CA MET A 42 -3.06 -2.77 -1.94
C MET A 42 -2.00 -2.83 -3.04
N ILE A 43 -0.71 -2.82 -2.67
CA ILE A 43 0.41 -2.96 -3.60
C ILE A 43 0.39 -4.34 -4.26
N ALA A 44 0.15 -5.41 -3.48
CA ALA A 44 0.08 -6.77 -4.00
C ALA A 44 -1.07 -6.96 -5.00
N LEU A 45 -2.25 -6.42 -4.69
CA LEU A 45 -3.41 -6.45 -5.57
C LEU A 45 -3.16 -5.69 -6.88
N LEU A 46 -2.50 -4.53 -6.78
CA LEU A 46 -2.13 -3.73 -7.93
C LEU A 46 -1.08 -4.45 -8.81
N LEU A 47 -0.07 -5.08 -8.21
CA LEU A 47 0.89 -5.92 -8.94
C LEU A 47 0.23 -7.14 -9.58
N PHE A 48 -0.74 -7.76 -8.91
CA PHE A 48 -1.51 -8.89 -9.44
C PHE A 48 -2.26 -8.50 -10.72
N PHE A 49 -2.99 -7.38 -10.71
CA PHE A 49 -3.70 -6.88 -11.90
C PHE A 49 -2.75 -6.45 -13.02
N MET A 50 -1.59 -5.91 -12.66
CA MET A 50 -0.59 -5.49 -13.65
C MET A 50 0.14 -6.64 -14.35
N ARG A 51 0.11 -7.86 -13.80
CA ARG A 51 0.82 -9.03 -14.34
C ARG A 51 0.41 -9.38 -15.76
N THR A 52 -0.83 -9.07 -16.15
CA THR A 52 -1.40 -9.58 -17.41
C THR A 52 -0.95 -8.76 -18.62
N ARG A 53 -0.81 -7.43 -18.53
CA ARG A 53 -0.38 -6.54 -19.66
C ARG A 53 0.22 -5.18 -19.26
N TRP A 54 0.60 -4.94 -17.99
CA TRP A 54 0.99 -3.60 -17.49
C TRP A 54 -0.03 -2.47 -17.77
N LYS A 55 -1.27 -2.84 -18.08
CA LYS A 55 -2.38 -1.92 -18.35
C LYS A 55 -3.43 -2.13 -17.28
N LEU A 56 -3.73 -1.05 -16.55
CA LEU A 56 -4.81 -1.04 -15.57
C LEU A 56 -6.11 -0.67 -16.29
N SER A 57 -7.06 -1.61 -16.32
CA SER A 57 -8.41 -1.38 -16.83
C SER A 57 -9.24 -0.55 -15.84
N ARG A 58 -10.31 0.07 -16.33
CA ARG A 58 -11.21 0.90 -15.51
C ARG A 58 -11.81 0.11 -14.33
N TRP A 59 -12.07 -1.19 -14.53
CA TRP A 59 -12.62 -2.07 -13.50
C TRP A 59 -11.60 -2.40 -12.41
N GLU A 60 -10.34 -2.69 -12.77
CA GLU A 60 -9.26 -2.93 -11.80
C GLU A 60 -8.98 -1.66 -10.97
N GLY A 61 -9.04 -0.48 -11.60
CA GLY A 61 -8.99 0.80 -10.91
C GLY A 61 -10.14 1.01 -9.92
N ALA A 62 -11.36 0.63 -10.28
CA ALA A 62 -12.52 0.72 -9.38
C ALA A 62 -12.36 -0.17 -8.13
N VAL A 63 -11.83 -1.39 -8.29
CA VAL A 63 -11.53 -2.30 -7.18
C VAL A 63 -10.48 -1.69 -6.24
N LEU A 64 -9.43 -1.08 -6.79
CA LEU A 64 -8.40 -0.40 -5.98
C LEU A 64 -8.97 0.78 -5.20
N ILE A 65 -9.87 1.56 -5.79
CA ILE A 65 -10.54 2.68 -5.11
C ILE A 65 -11.44 2.15 -3.98
N LEU A 66 -12.22 1.11 -4.22
CA LEU A 66 -13.06 0.48 -3.20
C LEU A 66 -12.24 -0.04 -2.02
N PHE A 67 -11.10 -0.67 -2.30
CA PHE A 67 -10.18 -1.12 -1.25
C PHE A 67 -9.59 0.06 -0.47
N GLY A 68 -9.20 1.13 -1.16
CA GLY A 68 -8.72 2.37 -0.53
C GLY A 68 -9.78 3.03 0.37
N LEU A 69 -11.04 3.05 -0.08
CA LEU A 69 -12.18 3.55 0.71
C LEU A 69 -12.43 2.68 1.95
N MET A 70 -12.37 1.35 1.80
CA MET A 70 -12.49 0.43 2.94
C MET A 70 -11.39 0.68 3.96
N ARG A 71 -10.13 0.83 3.52
CA ARG A 71 -9.00 1.19 4.39
C ARG A 71 -9.24 2.53 5.11
N TRP A 72 -9.75 3.53 4.41
CA TRP A 72 -10.04 4.85 4.98
C TRP A 72 -11.13 4.76 6.07
N LEU A 73 -12.20 4.01 5.83
CA LEU A 73 -13.26 3.78 6.81
C LEU A 73 -12.75 3.08 8.07
N ILE A 74 -11.88 2.07 7.91
CA ILE A 74 -11.25 1.37 9.05
C ILE A 74 -10.33 2.31 9.86
N ASN A 75 -9.72 3.31 9.22
CA ASN A 75 -8.82 4.24 9.89
C ASN A 75 -9.56 5.35 10.66
N ILE A 76 -10.77 5.71 10.21
CA ILE A 76 -11.60 6.75 10.83
C ILE A 76 -12.34 6.29 12.08
N ASN A 77 -12.51 4.97 12.22
CA ASN A 77 -13.24 4.32 13.32
C ASN A 77 -12.27 3.83 14.40
#